data_AF-A4ITV3-F1
#
_entry.id   AF-A4ITV3-F1
#
_cell.length_a   1.000
_cell.length_b   1.000
_cell.length_c   1.000
_cell.angle_alpha   90.00
_cell.angle_beta   90.00
_cell.angle_gamma   90.00
#
_symmetry.space_group_name_H-M   'P 1'
#
loop_
_entity.id
_entity.type
_entity.pdbx_description
1 polymer ?
#
loop_
_entity_poly.entity_id
_entity_poly.type
_entity_poly.pdbx_seq_one_letter_code
_entity_poly.pdbx_strand_id
1 'polypeptide(L)'
;MRKTHALTEAAIELALFAVLLLLALYVPFIGFIAALFLALPFMVFTMRHGLIPAWLLLAAALVVSGLIGSLLSLPMALMFGTFGIAVGAMLVKKKNRYLVLLIGALVFLANIVLDYVISIQFLQVDMIQDTLALVRESFDTAMRVMEGMGQTPPTEMKKQFEQAIVLISYMTPTLFFVASFVLAYVTIIVSLPVMKRLKLPVGTWPPFRELSLPKSVLWIYVLVLVLSLFPLKEGTFTYIAVLNVSYVLQLALIVQGFSFLYYAAYKKGIGKGVVVAGTVICLFLPFLLYLVAIFGIIDLGFDLRRRI
;
A
#
# COMPACT_ATOMS: atom_id res chain seq x y z
N MET A 1 32.97 -13.24 21.36
CA MET A 1 31.75 -12.84 22.11
C MET A 1 30.68 -12.15 21.25
N ARG A 2 31.00 -11.25 20.31
CA ARG A 2 30.00 -10.57 19.44
C ARG A 2 29.17 -11.50 18.53
N LYS A 3 29.76 -12.60 18.03
CA LYS A 3 29.08 -13.53 17.09
C LYS A 3 28.06 -14.44 17.77
N THR A 4 28.31 -14.89 19.00
CA THR A 4 27.42 -15.79 19.74
C THR A 4 26.11 -15.08 20.11
N HIS A 5 26.17 -13.81 20.51
CA HIS A 5 24.99 -12.99 20.83
C HIS A 5 24.10 -12.71 19.62
N ALA A 6 24.71 -12.51 18.43
CA ALA A 6 23.95 -12.32 17.20
C ALA A 6 23.20 -13.59 16.77
N LEU A 7 23.78 -14.77 17.00
CA LEU A 7 23.14 -16.04 16.69
C LEU A 7 21.95 -16.33 17.61
N THR A 8 22.07 -16.05 18.92
CA THR A 8 20.94 -16.18 19.85
C THR A 8 19.81 -15.22 19.53
N GLU A 9 20.13 -13.95 19.22
CA GLU A 9 19.08 -13.00 18.80
C GLU A 9 18.44 -13.42 17.48
N ALA A 10 19.20 -13.94 16.51
CA ALA A 10 18.63 -14.46 15.26
C ALA A 10 17.65 -15.60 15.51
N ALA A 11 17.97 -16.52 16.42
CA ALA A 11 17.07 -17.60 16.80
C ALA A 11 15.77 -17.09 17.46
N ILE A 12 15.88 -16.07 18.32
CA ILE A 12 14.71 -15.44 18.97
C ILE A 12 13.81 -14.77 17.93
N GLU A 13 14.38 -13.98 17.01
CA GLU A 13 13.63 -13.29 15.97
C GLU A 13 13.01 -14.27 14.97
N LEU A 14 13.72 -15.36 14.65
CA LEU A 14 13.20 -16.43 13.81
C LEU A 14 12.02 -17.16 14.48
N ALA A 15 12.12 -17.45 15.78
CA ALA A 15 11.05 -18.07 16.54
C ALA A 15 9.83 -17.15 16.64
N LEU A 16 10.06 -15.85 16.88
CA LEU A 16 8.99 -14.85 16.89
C LEU A 16 8.30 -14.76 15.52
N PHE A 17 9.07 -14.71 14.43
CA PHE A 17 8.53 -14.75 13.08
C PHE A 17 7.70 -16.02 12.83
N ALA A 18 8.20 -17.19 13.23
CA ALA A 18 7.51 -18.46 13.05
C ALA A 18 6.15 -18.50 13.77
N VAL A 19 6.10 -17.99 15.02
CA VAL A 19 4.85 -17.88 15.78
C VAL A 19 3.88 -16.91 15.11
N LEU A 20 4.36 -15.74 14.69
CA LEU A 20 3.54 -14.76 13.97
C LEU A 20 3.00 -15.33 12.64
N LEU A 21 3.81 -16.12 11.94
CA LEU A 21 3.43 -16.75 10.68
C LEU A 21 2.35 -17.82 10.91
N LEU A 22 2.51 -18.66 11.94
CA LEU A 22 1.49 -19.62 12.35
C LEU A 22 0.14 -18.94 12.64
N LEU A 23 0.17 -17.85 13.41
CA LEU A 23 -1.03 -17.07 13.69
C LEU A 23 -1.62 -16.47 12.42
N ALA A 24 -0.76 -15.93 11.53
CA ALA A 24 -1.16 -15.33 10.27
C ALA A 24 -1.88 -16.33 9.34
N LEU A 25 -1.40 -17.57 9.28
CA LEU A 25 -1.93 -18.60 8.38
C LEU A 25 -3.16 -19.32 8.92
N TYR A 26 -3.20 -19.62 10.22
CA TYR A 26 -4.15 -20.60 10.76
C TYR A 26 -5.20 -20.02 11.69
N VAL A 27 -5.06 -18.77 12.14
CA VAL A 27 -6.02 -18.16 13.08
C VAL A 27 -6.81 -17.04 12.39
N PRO A 28 -8.10 -17.25 12.08
CA PRO A 28 -8.94 -16.21 11.49
C PRO A 28 -8.99 -14.94 12.35
N PHE A 29 -9.15 -13.78 11.71
CA PHE A 29 -9.15 -12.42 12.30
C PHE A 29 -7.83 -12.00 12.98
N ILE A 30 -7.30 -12.81 13.89
CA ILE A 30 -6.00 -12.60 14.55
C ILE A 30 -4.88 -12.67 13.51
N GLY A 31 -4.99 -13.55 12.52
CA GLY A 31 -3.98 -13.74 11.50
C GLY A 31 -3.72 -12.49 10.66
N PHE A 32 -4.77 -11.71 10.35
CA PHE A 32 -4.60 -10.43 9.69
C PHE A 32 -3.78 -9.45 10.54
N ILE A 33 -4.06 -9.39 11.84
CA ILE A 33 -3.30 -8.54 12.77
C ILE A 33 -1.85 -9.04 12.90
N ALA A 34 -1.65 -10.35 13.06
CA ALA A 34 -0.33 -10.98 13.17
C ALA A 34 0.52 -10.73 11.91
N ALA A 35 -0.09 -10.77 10.72
CA ALA A 35 0.57 -10.49 9.46
C ALA A 35 1.23 -9.10 9.43
N LEU A 36 0.58 -8.08 10.00
CA LEU A 36 1.13 -6.72 10.08
C LEU A 36 2.40 -6.64 10.95
N PHE A 37 2.65 -7.62 11.82
CA PHE A 37 3.85 -7.71 12.64
C PHE A 37 4.92 -8.65 12.07
N LEU A 38 4.67 -9.36 10.95
CA LEU A 38 5.66 -10.28 10.36
C LEU A 38 6.96 -9.59 9.92
N ALA A 39 6.90 -8.31 9.55
CA ALA A 39 8.08 -7.54 9.22
C ALA A 39 8.91 -7.16 10.46
N LEU A 40 8.32 -7.20 11.65
CA LEU A 40 8.91 -6.66 12.87
C LEU A 40 10.21 -7.39 13.27
N PRO A 41 10.28 -8.73 13.28
CA PRO A 41 11.52 -9.43 13.60
C PRO A 41 12.66 -9.04 12.67
N PHE A 42 12.39 -8.92 11.37
CA PHE A 42 13.38 -8.49 10.39
C PHE A 42 13.79 -7.03 10.56
N MET A 43 12.85 -6.13 10.86
CA MET A 43 13.17 -4.72 11.15
C MET A 43 14.10 -4.62 12.35
N VAL A 44 13.74 -5.24 13.47
CA VAL A 44 14.52 -5.20 14.72
C VAL A 44 15.90 -5.80 14.50
N PHE A 45 15.96 -6.99 13.90
CA PHE A 45 17.21 -7.68 13.66
C PHE A 45 18.15 -6.89 12.73
N THR A 46 17.61 -6.34 11.64
CA THR A 46 18.39 -5.50 10.71
C THR A 46 18.90 -4.24 11.38
N MET A 47 18.09 -3.62 12.25
CA MET A 47 18.51 -2.42 12.98
C MET A 47 19.66 -2.70 13.96
N ARG A 48 19.73 -3.91 14.53
CA ARG A 48 20.77 -4.32 15.50
C ARG A 48 22.04 -4.85 14.85
N HIS A 49 21.90 -5.68 13.81
CA HIS A 49 23.01 -6.47 13.25
C HIS A 49 23.38 -6.09 11.81
N GLY A 50 22.62 -5.22 11.17
CA GLY A 50 22.85 -4.77 9.80
C GLY A 50 22.27 -5.72 8.74
N LEU A 51 22.57 -5.40 7.47
CA LEU A 51 21.93 -6.04 6.30
C LEU A 51 22.34 -7.49 6.10
N ILE A 52 23.65 -7.79 6.18
CA ILE A 52 24.17 -9.13 5.85
C ILE A 52 23.57 -10.22 6.77
N PRO A 53 23.57 -10.05 8.11
CA PRO A 53 22.92 -11.03 8.98
C PRO A 53 21.42 -11.14 8.74
N ALA A 54 20.75 -10.03 8.39
CA ALA A 54 19.31 -10.04 8.20
C ALA A 54 18.87 -10.83 6.94
N TRP A 55 19.67 -10.83 5.88
CA TRP A 55 19.44 -11.71 4.74
C TRP A 55 19.61 -13.20 5.10
N LEU A 56 20.54 -13.53 6.01
CA LEU A 56 20.66 -14.90 6.53
C LEU A 56 19.43 -15.29 7.38
N LEU A 57 18.92 -14.36 8.19
CA LEU A 57 17.67 -14.56 8.93
C LEU A 57 16.50 -14.81 7.97
N LEU A 58 16.40 -14.06 6.87
CA LEU A 58 15.39 -14.29 5.85
C LEU A 58 15.53 -15.66 5.17
N ALA A 59 16.74 -16.09 4.84
CA ALA A 59 16.97 -17.42 4.30
C ALA A 59 16.47 -18.51 5.27
N ALA A 60 16.76 -18.38 6.57
CA ALA A 60 16.25 -19.30 7.59
C ALA A 60 14.72 -19.22 7.72
N ALA A 61 14.15 -18.02 7.67
CA ALA A 61 12.72 -17.79 7.73
C ALA A 61 11.97 -18.40 6.54
N LEU A 62 12.55 -18.38 5.32
CA LEU A 62 11.97 -19.04 4.15
C LEU A 62 11.91 -20.56 4.36
N VAL A 63 12.99 -21.17 4.87
CA VAL A 63 12.99 -22.60 5.21
C VAL A 63 11.91 -22.92 6.24
N VAL A 64 11.86 -22.15 7.34
CA VAL A 64 10.86 -22.33 8.39
C VAL A 64 9.44 -22.13 7.84
N SER A 65 9.22 -21.16 6.97
CA SER A 65 7.91 -20.89 6.37
C SER A 65 7.42 -22.05 5.52
N GLY A 66 8.31 -22.63 4.70
CA GLY A 66 7.99 -23.80 3.90
C GLY A 66 7.73 -25.06 4.73
N LEU A 67 8.41 -25.21 5.87
CA LEU A 67 8.20 -26.33 6.79
C LEU A 67 6.90 -26.23 7.59
N ILE A 68 6.56 -25.02 8.06
CA ILE A 68 5.39 -24.79 8.91
C ILE A 68 4.11 -24.67 8.09
N GLY A 69 4.18 -23.96 6.96
CA GLY A 69 3.05 -23.64 6.11
C GLY A 69 2.97 -24.57 4.91
N SER A 70 3.18 -23.99 3.74
CA SER A 70 3.22 -24.68 2.45
C SER A 70 4.07 -23.86 1.48
N LEU A 71 4.16 -24.28 0.22
CA LEU A 71 4.81 -23.45 -0.81
C LEU A 71 4.19 -22.03 -0.91
N LEU A 72 2.91 -21.89 -0.54
CA LEU A 72 2.17 -20.62 -0.58
C LEU A 72 2.51 -19.67 0.57
N SER A 73 3.22 -20.12 1.62
CA SER A 73 3.69 -19.24 2.70
C SER A 73 5.01 -18.54 2.37
N LEU A 74 5.77 -19.05 1.40
CA LEU A 74 7.06 -18.47 0.99
C LEU A 74 6.94 -17.02 0.47
N PRO A 75 5.97 -16.69 -0.41
CA PRO A 75 5.74 -15.31 -0.83
C PRO A 75 5.55 -14.35 0.34
N MET A 76 4.77 -14.75 1.34
CA MET A 76 4.50 -13.95 2.53
C MET A 76 5.78 -13.67 3.33
N ALA A 77 6.60 -14.71 3.54
CA ALA A 77 7.88 -14.59 4.24
C ALA A 77 8.87 -13.70 3.47
N LEU A 78 8.95 -13.87 2.15
CA LEU A 78 9.77 -13.03 1.26
C LEU A 78 9.32 -11.57 1.34
N MET A 79 8.01 -11.33 1.23
CA MET A 79 7.42 -10.00 1.20
C MET A 79 7.68 -9.23 2.49
N PHE A 80 7.30 -9.79 3.64
CA PHE A 80 7.49 -9.12 4.94
C PHE A 80 8.97 -9.11 5.37
N GLY A 81 9.73 -10.13 4.99
CA GLY A 81 11.16 -10.23 5.25
C GLY A 81 11.97 -9.15 4.54
N THR A 82 11.84 -9.07 3.21
CA THR A 82 12.53 -8.04 2.41
C THR A 82 12.10 -6.63 2.80
N PHE A 83 10.82 -6.42 3.09
CA PHE A 83 10.31 -5.16 3.62
C PHE A 83 10.97 -4.80 4.95
N GLY A 84 10.99 -5.72 5.91
CA GLY A 84 11.55 -5.47 7.23
C GLY A 84 13.06 -5.19 7.18
N ILE A 85 13.78 -5.87 6.29
CA ILE A 85 15.20 -5.60 6.02
C ILE A 85 15.40 -4.18 5.46
N ALA A 86 14.66 -3.83 4.41
CA ALA A 86 14.80 -2.53 3.76
C ALA A 86 14.44 -1.37 4.70
N VAL A 87 13.30 -1.46 5.39
CA VAL A 87 12.83 -0.43 6.33
C VAL A 87 13.77 -0.35 7.54
N GLY A 88 14.17 -1.48 8.12
CA GLY A 88 15.09 -1.52 9.26
C GLY A 88 16.42 -0.83 8.94
N ALA A 89 17.01 -1.11 7.77
CA ALA A 89 18.24 -0.46 7.33
C ALA A 89 18.10 1.06 7.13
N MET A 90 16.94 1.52 6.65
CA MET A 90 16.68 2.94 6.43
C MET A 90 16.40 3.70 7.73
N LEU A 91 15.78 3.04 8.72
CA LEU A 91 15.57 3.60 10.06
C LEU A 91 16.91 3.85 10.79
N VAL A 92 17.89 2.93 10.71
CA VAL A 92 19.23 3.13 11.29
C VAL A 92 19.92 4.37 10.71
N LYS A 93 19.79 4.59 9.39
CA LYS A 93 20.40 5.73 8.69
C LYS A 93 19.75 7.08 9.01
N LYS A 94 18.74 7.14 9.89
CA LYS A 94 17.97 8.34 10.26
C LYS A 94 17.48 9.14 9.04
N LYS A 95 17.14 8.44 7.95
CA LYS A 95 16.70 9.05 6.70
C LYS A 95 15.31 9.66 6.87
N ASN A 96 14.94 10.57 5.97
CA ASN A 96 13.61 11.18 5.92
C ASN A 96 12.54 10.06 5.98
N ARG A 97 11.56 10.17 6.88
CA ARG A 97 10.57 9.12 7.12
C ARG A 97 9.61 8.92 5.95
N TYR A 98 9.37 9.97 5.16
CA TYR A 98 8.66 9.83 3.89
C TYR A 98 9.45 8.97 2.90
N LEU A 99 10.78 9.03 2.95
CA LEU A 99 11.66 8.17 2.17
C LEU A 99 11.66 6.73 2.72
N VAL A 100 11.60 6.54 4.04
CA VAL A 100 11.41 5.21 4.66
C VAL A 100 10.09 4.59 4.18
N LEU A 101 8.99 5.36 4.21
CA LEU A 101 7.68 4.91 3.72
C LEU A 101 7.72 4.59 2.22
N LEU A 102 8.32 5.46 1.40
CA LEU A 102 8.45 5.26 -0.04
C LEU A 102 9.23 3.98 -0.35
N ILE A 103 10.36 3.74 0.32
CA ILE A 103 11.13 2.50 0.11
C ILE A 103 10.34 1.28 0.56
N GLY A 104 9.67 1.35 1.71
CA GLY A 104 8.80 0.26 2.16
C GLY A 104 7.70 -0.05 1.15
N ALA A 105 7.03 0.97 0.61
CA ALA A 105 6.00 0.83 -0.41
C ALA A 105 6.57 0.23 -1.71
N LEU A 106 7.74 0.70 -2.17
CA LEU A 106 8.39 0.15 -3.36
C LEU A 106 8.80 -1.32 -3.18
N VAL A 107 9.27 -1.71 -2.00
CA VAL A 107 9.61 -3.11 -1.70
C VAL A 107 8.35 -3.97 -1.69
N PHE A 108 7.26 -3.54 -1.05
CA PHE A 108 5.99 -4.27 -1.13
C PHE A 108 5.44 -4.31 -2.56
N LEU A 109 5.53 -3.23 -3.32
CA LEU A 109 5.10 -3.20 -4.71
C LEU A 109 5.88 -4.22 -5.55
N ALA A 110 7.20 -4.27 -5.38
CA ALA A 110 8.04 -5.25 -6.06
C ALA A 110 7.66 -6.69 -5.71
N ASN A 111 7.36 -6.97 -4.43
CA ASN A 111 6.90 -8.29 -4.00
C ASN A 111 5.51 -8.62 -4.54
N ILE A 112 4.55 -7.70 -4.50
CA ILE A 112 3.19 -7.91 -5.06
C ILE A 112 3.27 -8.21 -6.55
N VAL A 113 4.08 -7.47 -7.30
CA VAL A 113 4.29 -7.71 -8.74
C VAL A 113 4.98 -9.06 -8.96
N LEU A 114 6.01 -9.39 -8.17
CA LEU A 114 6.70 -10.67 -8.25
C LEU A 114 5.75 -11.83 -7.97
N ASP A 115 4.93 -11.74 -6.92
CA ASP A 115 3.96 -12.76 -6.53
C ASP A 115 2.90 -12.94 -7.62
N TYR A 116 2.43 -11.86 -8.23
CA TYR A 116 1.49 -11.92 -9.35
C TYR A 116 2.11 -12.61 -10.58
N VAL A 117 3.35 -12.27 -10.93
CA VAL A 117 4.07 -12.94 -12.02
C VAL A 117 4.29 -14.42 -11.71
N ILE A 118 4.66 -14.77 -10.47
CA ILE A 118 4.84 -16.16 -10.06
C ILE A 118 3.52 -16.93 -10.18
N SER A 119 2.41 -16.35 -9.74
CA SER A 119 1.08 -16.95 -9.83
C SER A 119 0.73 -17.33 -11.28
N ILE A 120 0.94 -16.42 -12.22
CA ILE A 120 0.62 -16.67 -13.63
C ILE A 120 1.58 -17.69 -14.25
N GLN A 121 2.89 -17.51 -14.05
CA GLN A 121 3.90 -18.29 -14.79
C GLN A 121 4.11 -19.70 -14.22
N PHE A 122 4.01 -19.87 -12.91
CA PHE A 122 4.30 -21.14 -12.25
C PHE A 122 3.04 -21.86 -11.77
N LEU A 123 2.05 -21.12 -11.25
CA LEU A 123 0.81 -21.73 -10.75
C LEU A 123 -0.28 -21.83 -11.84
N GLN A 124 -0.10 -21.16 -12.99
CA GLN A 124 -1.10 -21.06 -14.06
C GLN A 124 -2.42 -20.45 -13.57
N VAL A 125 -2.36 -19.60 -12.55
CA VAL A 125 -3.50 -18.93 -11.94
C VAL A 125 -3.36 -17.42 -12.17
N ASP A 126 -4.32 -16.84 -12.88
CA ASP A 126 -4.45 -15.38 -12.98
C ASP A 126 -5.46 -14.89 -11.93
N MET A 127 -4.94 -14.62 -10.74
CA MET A 127 -5.75 -14.20 -9.59
C MET A 127 -6.65 -12.99 -9.89
N ILE A 128 -6.20 -12.07 -10.76
CA ILE A 128 -6.99 -10.89 -11.11
C ILE A 128 -8.15 -11.27 -12.01
N GLN A 129 -7.91 -12.05 -13.06
CA GLN A 129 -8.98 -12.51 -13.95
C GLN A 129 -9.97 -13.44 -13.24
N ASP A 130 -9.49 -14.34 -12.39
CA ASP A 130 -10.34 -15.24 -11.60
C ASP A 130 -11.24 -14.44 -10.65
N THR A 131 -10.70 -13.42 -9.98
CA THR A 131 -11.50 -12.53 -9.13
C THR A 131 -12.53 -11.75 -9.94
N LEU A 132 -12.16 -11.20 -11.10
CA LEU A 132 -13.09 -10.50 -11.98
C LEU A 132 -14.18 -11.43 -12.54
N ALA A 133 -13.86 -12.70 -12.80
CA ALA A 133 -14.82 -13.71 -13.22
C ALA A 133 -15.86 -14.01 -12.13
N LEU A 134 -15.43 -14.12 -10.87
CA LEU A 134 -16.36 -14.28 -9.73
C LEU A 134 -17.29 -13.07 -9.57
N VAL A 135 -16.77 -11.86 -9.78
CA VAL A 135 -17.58 -10.63 -9.75
C VAL A 135 -18.60 -10.62 -10.90
N ARG A 136 -18.20 -11.05 -12.10
CA ARG A 136 -19.11 -11.21 -13.25
C ARG A 136 -20.21 -12.24 -12.99
N GLU A 137 -19.87 -13.40 -12.45
CA GLU A 137 -20.85 -14.44 -12.09
C GLU A 137 -21.86 -13.94 -11.05
N SER A 138 -21.38 -13.19 -10.06
CA SER A 138 -22.23 -12.57 -9.04
C SER A 138 -23.21 -11.57 -9.65
N PHE A 139 -22.74 -10.76 -10.60
CA PHE A 139 -23.59 -9.83 -11.34
C PHE A 139 -24.64 -10.56 -12.17
N ASP A 140 -24.24 -11.54 -12.98
CA ASP A 140 -25.16 -12.35 -13.80
C ASP A 140 -26.22 -13.05 -12.94
N THR A 141 -25.84 -13.54 -11.76
CA THR A 141 -26.77 -14.12 -10.79
C THR A 141 -27.79 -13.09 -10.31
N ALA A 142 -27.36 -11.87 -9.98
CA ALA A 142 -28.27 -10.79 -9.60
C ALA A 142 -29.23 -10.43 -10.75
N MET A 143 -28.75 -10.45 -12.00
CA MET A 143 -29.61 -10.21 -13.18
C MET A 143 -30.70 -11.28 -13.32
N ARG A 144 -30.36 -12.56 -13.14
CA ARG A 144 -31.34 -13.67 -13.20
C ARG A 144 -32.38 -13.59 -12.10
N VAL A 145 -31.99 -13.16 -10.90
CA VAL A 145 -32.94 -12.93 -9.80
C VAL A 145 -33.92 -11.81 -10.16
N MET A 146 -33.45 -10.72 -10.76
CA MET A 146 -34.28 -9.63 -11.24
C MET A 146 -35.27 -10.08 -12.33
N GLU A 147 -34.79 -10.87 -13.31
CA GLU A 147 -35.64 -11.50 -14.33
C GLU A 147 -36.71 -12.41 -13.72
N GLY A 148 -36.32 -13.23 -12.72
CA GLY A 148 -37.25 -14.09 -11.98
C GLY A 148 -38.32 -13.33 -11.19
N MET A 149 -38.08 -12.06 -10.85
CA MET A 149 -39.06 -11.15 -10.23
C MET A 149 -39.94 -10.41 -11.27
N GLY A 150 -39.83 -10.76 -12.56
CA GLY A 150 -40.58 -10.13 -13.64
C GLY A 150 -40.03 -8.78 -14.10
N GLN A 151 -38.83 -8.41 -13.67
CA GLN A 151 -38.15 -7.20 -14.12
C GLN A 151 -37.18 -7.54 -15.25
N THR A 152 -37.35 -6.92 -16.42
CA THR A 152 -36.36 -7.02 -17.50
C THR A 152 -35.19 -6.08 -17.21
N PRO A 153 -33.98 -6.59 -17.01
CA PRO A 153 -32.90 -5.71 -16.64
C PRO A 153 -32.44 -4.84 -17.81
N PRO A 154 -32.08 -3.57 -17.57
CA PRO A 154 -31.65 -2.68 -18.64
C PRO A 154 -30.38 -3.19 -19.32
N THR A 155 -30.38 -3.32 -20.65
CA THR A 155 -29.18 -3.71 -21.41
C THR A 155 -28.01 -2.75 -21.16
N GLU A 156 -28.30 -1.46 -20.95
CA GLU A 156 -27.29 -0.46 -20.63
C GLU A 156 -26.58 -0.74 -19.29
N MET A 157 -27.28 -1.33 -18.32
CA MET A 157 -26.69 -1.72 -17.04
C MET A 157 -25.60 -2.77 -17.22
N LYS A 158 -25.86 -3.80 -18.04
CA LYS A 158 -24.87 -4.84 -18.37
C LYS A 158 -23.66 -4.25 -19.09
N LYS A 159 -23.89 -3.33 -20.03
CA LYS A 159 -22.83 -2.65 -20.76
C LYS A 159 -21.94 -1.79 -19.85
N GLN A 160 -22.55 -1.01 -18.95
CA GLN A 160 -21.82 -0.21 -17.96
C GLN A 160 -21.01 -1.10 -17.01
N PHE A 161 -21.58 -2.23 -16.59
CA PHE A 161 -20.87 -3.21 -15.76
C PHE A 161 -19.64 -3.79 -16.45
N GLU A 162 -19.76 -4.23 -17.71
CA GLU A 162 -18.60 -4.74 -18.46
C GLU A 162 -17.52 -3.68 -18.68
N GLN A 163 -17.92 -2.44 -18.95
CA GLN A 163 -16.97 -1.31 -19.03
C GLN A 163 -16.24 -1.09 -17.70
N ALA A 164 -16.93 -1.22 -16.57
CA ALA A 164 -16.31 -1.11 -15.24
C ALA A 164 -15.31 -2.25 -14.99
N ILE A 165 -15.62 -3.49 -15.37
CA ILE A 165 -14.70 -4.62 -15.25
C ILE A 165 -13.43 -4.41 -16.09
N VAL A 166 -13.57 -3.95 -17.33
CA VAL A 166 -12.43 -3.62 -18.19
C VAL A 166 -11.59 -2.51 -17.58
N LEU A 167 -12.22 -1.46 -17.04
CA LEU A 167 -11.52 -0.37 -16.37
C LEU A 167 -10.75 -0.86 -15.13
N ILE A 168 -11.36 -1.69 -14.28
CA ILE A 168 -10.69 -2.27 -13.10
C ILE A 168 -9.46 -3.07 -13.53
N SER A 169 -9.59 -3.89 -14.58
CA SER A 169 -8.47 -4.65 -15.15
C SER A 169 -7.32 -3.72 -15.58
N TYR A 170 -7.63 -2.62 -16.28
CA TYR A 170 -6.61 -1.63 -16.66
C TYR A 170 -6.02 -0.86 -15.46
N MET A 171 -6.76 -0.72 -14.36
CA MET A 171 -6.30 -0.06 -13.13
C MET A 171 -5.48 -0.96 -12.19
N THR A 172 -5.23 -2.23 -12.56
CA THR A 172 -4.46 -3.17 -11.74
C THR A 172 -3.13 -2.59 -11.22
N PRO A 173 -2.29 -1.90 -12.05
CA PRO A 173 -1.07 -1.28 -11.55
C PRO A 173 -1.29 -0.22 -10.45
N THR A 174 -2.34 0.60 -10.56
CA THR A 174 -2.73 1.57 -9.53
C THR A 174 -3.17 0.86 -8.26
N LEU A 175 -3.95 -0.20 -8.37
CA LEU A 175 -4.39 -0.98 -7.21
C LEU A 175 -3.20 -1.59 -6.47
N PHE A 176 -2.21 -2.14 -7.19
CA PHE A 176 -0.97 -2.65 -6.59
C PHE A 176 -0.17 -1.54 -5.90
N PHE A 177 -0.04 -0.38 -6.55
CA PHE A 177 0.62 0.78 -5.96
C PHE A 177 -0.07 1.21 -4.65
N VAL A 178 -1.39 1.39 -4.67
CA VAL A 178 -2.16 1.80 -3.47
C VAL A 178 -2.05 0.76 -2.37
N ALA A 179 -2.23 -0.53 -2.69
CA ALA A 179 -2.11 -1.62 -1.74
C ALA A 179 -0.72 -1.65 -1.09
N SER A 180 0.34 -1.51 -1.88
CA SER A 180 1.72 -1.48 -1.38
C SER A 180 1.98 -0.30 -0.42
N PHE A 181 1.45 0.89 -0.74
CA PHE A 181 1.58 2.09 0.09
C PHE A 181 0.82 1.96 1.40
N VAL A 182 -0.43 1.49 1.35
CA VAL A 182 -1.25 1.27 2.55
C VAL A 182 -0.60 0.22 3.44
N LEU A 183 -0.18 -0.91 2.87
CA LEU A 183 0.47 -1.97 3.62
C LEU A 183 1.77 -1.48 4.27
N ALA A 184 2.60 -0.73 3.55
CA ALA A 184 3.82 -0.15 4.08
C ALA A 184 3.54 0.81 5.25
N TYR A 185 2.58 1.71 5.08
CA TYR A 185 2.20 2.69 6.09
C TYR A 185 1.70 2.02 7.36
N VAL A 186 0.76 1.08 7.24
CA VAL A 186 0.19 0.36 8.39
C VAL A 186 1.26 -0.46 9.09
N THR A 187 2.05 -1.24 8.34
CA THR A 187 3.12 -2.11 8.88
C THR A 187 4.15 -1.30 9.67
N ILE A 188 4.58 -0.13 9.17
CA ILE A 188 5.49 0.76 9.89
C ILE A 188 4.84 1.28 11.16
N ILE A 189 3.61 1.81 11.08
CA ILE A 189 2.94 2.44 12.21
C ILE A 189 2.70 1.46 13.36
N VAL A 190 2.23 0.25 13.08
CA VAL A 190 2.00 -0.75 14.14
C VAL A 190 3.32 -1.22 14.76
N SER A 191 4.42 -1.16 14.01
CA SER A 191 5.75 -1.57 14.49
C SER A 191 6.46 -0.49 15.31
N LEU A 192 6.14 0.80 15.10
CA LEU A 192 6.77 1.93 15.80
C LEU A 192 6.68 1.83 17.34
N PRO A 193 5.52 1.55 17.98
CA PRO A 193 5.43 1.43 19.43
C PRO A 193 6.35 0.35 20.01
N VAL A 194 6.42 -0.80 19.35
CA VAL A 194 7.28 -1.93 19.75
C VAL A 194 8.75 -1.55 19.62
N MET A 195 9.16 -0.97 18.49
CA MET A 195 10.53 -0.52 18.29
C MET A 195 10.95 0.57 19.30
N LYS A 196 10.05 1.48 19.67
CA LYS A 196 10.29 2.48 20.72
C LYS A 196 10.50 1.84 22.09
N ARG A 197 9.70 0.82 22.45
CA ARG A 197 9.87 0.06 23.70
C ARG A 197 11.21 -0.67 23.75
N LEU A 198 11.68 -1.16 22.62
CA LEU A 198 13.00 -1.77 22.45
C LEU A 198 14.16 -0.74 22.40
N LYS A 199 13.88 0.55 22.64
CA LYS A 199 14.85 1.66 22.61
C LYS A 199 15.61 1.79 21.29
N LEU A 200 15.00 1.37 20.18
CA LEU A 200 15.60 1.48 18.85
C LEU A 200 15.46 2.92 18.31
N PRO A 201 16.45 3.39 17.51
CA PRO A 201 16.47 4.75 16.98
C PRO A 201 15.48 4.94 15.82
N VAL A 202 14.18 4.99 16.10
CA VAL A 202 13.13 5.22 15.09
C VAL A 202 12.74 6.69 14.91
N GLY A 203 13.12 7.55 15.86
CA GLY A 203 12.77 8.97 15.88
C GLY A 203 11.27 9.25 16.10
N THR A 204 10.87 10.49 15.85
CA THR A 204 9.55 11.12 16.06
C THR A 204 8.70 11.29 14.79
N TRP A 205 8.03 10.25 14.26
CA TRP A 205 7.22 10.34 13.01
C TRP A 205 6.42 11.67 12.86
N PRO A 206 6.61 12.46 11.78
CA PRO A 206 6.00 13.78 11.69
C PRO A 206 4.47 13.61 11.57
N PRO A 207 3.69 14.58 12.06
CA PRO A 207 2.25 14.55 11.90
C PRO A 207 1.89 14.61 10.41
N PHE A 208 0.78 13.97 10.03
CA PHE A 208 0.29 13.95 8.64
C PHE A 208 0.17 15.34 8.01
N ARG A 209 -0.18 16.35 8.81
CA ARG A 209 -0.27 17.76 8.41
C ARG A 209 1.06 18.37 7.92
N GLU A 210 2.20 17.75 8.14
CA GLU A 210 3.51 18.24 7.66
C GLU A 210 3.96 17.54 6.37
N LEU A 211 3.16 16.58 5.87
CA LEU A 211 3.41 15.94 4.59
C LEU A 211 3.34 16.99 3.47
N SER A 212 4.43 17.13 2.74
CA SER A 212 4.47 17.91 1.50
C SER A 212 5.17 17.10 0.43
N LEU A 213 4.47 16.87 -0.67
CA LEU A 213 5.03 16.27 -1.87
C LEU A 213 6.05 17.22 -2.53
N PRO A 214 6.99 16.68 -3.34
CA PRO A 214 7.90 17.53 -4.11
C PRO A 214 7.17 18.21 -5.27
N LYS A 215 7.59 19.43 -5.62
CA LYS A 215 6.99 20.22 -6.72
C LYS A 215 7.02 19.51 -8.07
N SER A 216 7.90 18.54 -8.25
CA SER A 216 7.95 17.69 -9.46
C SER A 216 6.64 16.94 -9.70
N VAL A 217 5.89 16.56 -8.65
CA VAL A 217 4.58 15.88 -8.80
C VAL A 217 3.61 16.72 -9.62
N LEU A 218 3.61 18.04 -9.44
CA LEU A 218 2.75 18.95 -10.19
C LEU A 218 3.10 18.96 -11.67
N TRP A 219 4.40 19.02 -12.01
CA TRP A 219 4.87 19.01 -13.40
C TRP A 219 4.58 17.68 -14.09
N ILE A 220 4.77 16.56 -13.39
CA ILE A 220 4.42 15.23 -13.91
C ILE A 220 2.90 15.15 -14.14
N TYR A 221 2.09 15.69 -13.23
CA TYR A 221 0.63 15.73 -13.40
C TYR A 221 0.21 16.53 -14.62
N VAL A 222 0.78 17.72 -14.84
CA VAL A 222 0.51 18.52 -16.04
C VAL A 222 0.91 17.78 -17.32
N LEU A 223 2.08 17.12 -17.33
CA LEU A 223 2.53 16.32 -18.48
C LEU A 223 1.52 15.20 -18.80
N VAL A 224 1.09 14.47 -17.78
CA VAL A 224 0.14 13.35 -17.92
C VAL A 224 -1.23 13.85 -18.39
N LEU A 225 -1.69 15.00 -17.90
CA LEU A 225 -2.89 15.65 -18.41
C LEU A 225 -2.78 15.97 -19.90
N VAL A 226 -1.66 16.56 -20.33
CA VAL A 226 -1.44 16.84 -21.76
C VAL A 226 -1.43 15.55 -22.58
N LEU A 227 -0.78 14.48 -22.10
CA LEU A 227 -0.79 13.18 -22.76
C LEU A 227 -2.19 12.57 -22.85
N SER A 228 -3.05 12.81 -21.85
CA SER A 228 -4.43 12.32 -21.83
C SER A 228 -5.36 13.03 -22.83
N LEU A 229 -4.97 14.20 -23.35
CA LEU A 229 -5.74 14.91 -24.39
C LEU A 229 -5.61 14.27 -25.77
N PHE A 230 -4.59 13.44 -25.98
CA PHE A 230 -4.43 12.69 -27.23
C PHE A 230 -5.37 11.48 -27.26
N PRO A 231 -5.94 11.13 -28.42
CA PRO A 231 -6.77 9.94 -28.56
C PRO A 231 -5.90 8.67 -28.46
N LEU A 232 -5.73 8.17 -27.24
CA LEU A 232 -5.01 6.94 -26.97
C LEU A 232 -5.93 5.74 -27.23
N LYS A 233 -5.47 4.77 -28.01
CA LYS A 233 -6.23 3.55 -28.28
C LYS A 233 -6.32 2.69 -27.02
N GLU A 234 -7.54 2.34 -26.62
CA GLU A 234 -7.79 1.46 -25.47
C GLU A 234 -7.04 0.13 -25.60
N GLY A 235 -6.59 -0.41 -24.46
CA GLY A 235 -5.81 -1.64 -24.39
C GLY A 235 -4.34 -1.53 -24.82
N THR A 236 -3.90 -0.39 -25.37
CA THR A 236 -2.47 -0.18 -25.64
C THR A 236 -1.69 0.07 -24.34
N PHE A 237 -0.40 -0.27 -24.35
CA PHE A 237 0.49 0.02 -23.22
C PHE A 237 0.47 1.50 -22.82
N THR A 238 0.50 2.41 -23.81
CA THR A 238 0.46 3.85 -23.57
C THR A 238 -0.82 4.29 -22.86
N TYR A 239 -1.98 3.78 -23.29
CA TYR A 239 -3.26 4.05 -22.64
C TYR A 239 -3.24 3.61 -21.17
N ILE A 240 -2.83 2.36 -20.90
CA ILE A 240 -2.78 1.80 -19.54
C ILE A 240 -1.78 2.58 -18.66
N ALA A 241 -0.62 2.94 -19.20
CA ALA A 241 0.40 3.69 -18.48
C ALA A 241 -0.10 5.10 -18.10
N VAL A 242 -0.64 5.86 -19.06
CA VAL A 242 -1.19 7.20 -18.81
C VAL A 242 -2.33 7.14 -17.81
N LEU A 243 -3.23 6.16 -17.95
CA LEU A 243 -4.36 5.95 -17.04
C LEU A 243 -3.89 5.72 -15.59
N ASN A 244 -3.00 4.76 -15.36
CA ASN A 244 -2.53 4.44 -14.01
C ASN A 244 -1.72 5.58 -13.38
N VAL A 245 -0.82 6.20 -14.15
CA VAL A 245 -0.06 7.36 -13.66
C VAL A 245 -0.99 8.51 -13.30
N SER A 246 -2.04 8.75 -14.09
CA SER A 246 -3.07 9.77 -13.79
C SER A 246 -3.74 9.51 -12.44
N TYR A 247 -4.21 8.28 -12.21
CA TYR A 247 -4.88 7.92 -10.96
C TYR A 247 -3.94 8.00 -9.75
N VAL A 248 -2.70 7.52 -9.86
CA VAL A 248 -1.71 7.62 -8.77
C VAL A 248 -1.42 9.09 -8.43
N LEU A 249 -1.25 9.95 -9.43
CA LEU A 249 -1.01 11.38 -9.21
C LEU A 249 -2.23 12.08 -8.62
N GLN A 250 -3.44 11.73 -9.07
CA GLN A 250 -4.68 12.26 -8.50
C GLN A 250 -4.81 11.90 -7.03
N LEU A 251 -4.56 10.64 -6.65
CA LEU A 251 -4.54 10.22 -5.25
C LEU A 251 -3.46 10.96 -4.44
N ALA A 252 -2.26 11.13 -4.99
CA ALA A 252 -1.19 11.88 -4.34
C ALA A 252 -1.60 13.34 -4.08
N LEU A 253 -2.26 14.00 -5.04
CA LEU A 253 -2.76 15.37 -4.91
C LEU A 253 -3.90 15.47 -3.90
N ILE A 254 -4.79 14.48 -3.84
CA ILE A 254 -5.83 14.40 -2.79
C ILE A 254 -5.18 14.30 -1.40
N VAL A 255 -4.18 13.43 -1.25
CA VAL A 255 -3.43 13.28 0.01
C VAL A 255 -2.72 14.58 0.38
N GLN A 256 -2.11 15.27 -0.58
CA GLN A 256 -1.52 16.60 -0.38
C GLN A 256 -2.58 17.62 0.07
N GLY A 257 -3.75 17.63 -0.57
CA GLY A 257 -4.86 18.50 -0.26
C GLY A 257 -5.38 18.29 1.16
N PHE A 258 -5.58 17.05 1.58
CA PHE A 258 -5.93 16.74 2.96
C PHE A 258 -4.83 17.17 3.92
N SER A 259 -3.56 16.88 3.63
CA SER A 259 -2.45 17.33 4.49
C SER A 259 -2.46 18.85 4.67
N PHE A 260 -2.74 19.61 3.60
CA PHE A 260 -2.87 21.06 3.64
C PHE A 260 -4.06 21.51 4.49
N LEU A 261 -5.24 20.90 4.32
CA LEU A 261 -6.42 21.22 5.12
C LEU A 261 -6.16 20.98 6.61
N TYR A 262 -5.48 19.88 6.97
CA TYR A 262 -5.06 19.62 8.35
C TYR A 262 -4.04 20.65 8.87
N TYR A 263 -3.12 21.11 8.01
CA TYR A 263 -2.17 22.17 8.35
C TYR A 263 -2.87 23.50 8.63
N ALA A 264 -3.73 23.93 7.71
CA ALA A 264 -4.49 25.18 7.81
C ALA A 264 -5.42 25.17 9.03
N ALA A 265 -6.09 24.05 9.28
CA ALA A 265 -6.94 23.88 10.46
C ALA A 265 -6.13 23.98 11.76
N TYR A 266 -4.95 23.37 11.82
CA TYR A 266 -4.08 23.48 12.98
C TYR A 266 -3.61 24.92 13.23
N LYS A 267 -3.18 25.63 12.17
CA LYS A 267 -2.77 27.03 12.26
C LYS A 267 -3.89 27.96 12.73
N LYS A 268 -5.13 27.68 12.30
CA LYS A 268 -6.33 28.46 12.68
C LYS A 268 -6.97 28.01 14.00
N GLY A 269 -6.38 27.06 14.71
CA GLY A 269 -6.93 26.56 15.98
C GLY A 269 -8.24 25.77 15.85
N ILE A 270 -8.56 25.27 14.66
CA ILE A 270 -9.78 24.48 14.42
C ILE A 270 -9.65 23.12 15.13
N GLY A 271 -10.72 22.72 15.83
CA GLY A 271 -10.76 21.46 16.57
C GLY A 271 -10.54 20.24 15.65
N LYS A 272 -9.73 19.27 16.11
CA LYS A 272 -9.39 18.05 15.34
C LYS A 272 -10.63 17.28 14.86
N GLY A 273 -11.69 17.25 15.67
CA GLY A 273 -12.94 16.56 15.33
C GLY A 273 -13.62 17.10 14.08
N VAL A 274 -13.60 18.43 13.87
CA VAL A 274 -14.19 19.07 12.70
C VAL A 274 -13.44 18.68 11.42
N VAL A 275 -12.11 18.66 11.48
CA VAL A 275 -11.28 18.30 10.33
C VAL A 275 -11.46 16.82 9.97
N VAL A 276 -11.53 15.94 10.97
CA VAL A 276 -11.77 14.51 10.76
C VAL A 276 -13.17 14.29 10.17
N ALA A 277 -14.20 14.93 10.73
CA ALA A 277 -15.57 14.84 10.20
C ALA A 277 -15.63 15.33 8.74
N GLY A 278 -15.01 16.47 8.43
CA GLY A 278 -14.91 16.97 7.06
C GLY A 278 -14.19 16.01 6.11
N THR A 279 -13.14 15.35 6.58
CA THR A 279 -12.42 14.31 5.81
C THR A 279 -13.32 13.13 5.51
N VAL A 280 -14.07 12.63 6.50
CA VAL A 280 -15.03 11.54 6.33
C VAL A 280 -16.11 11.92 5.31
N ILE A 281 -16.68 13.12 5.42
CA ILE A 281 -17.68 13.61 4.46
C ILE A 281 -17.11 13.65 3.03
N CYS A 282 -15.87 14.11 2.85
CA CYS A 282 -15.21 14.13 1.54
C CYS A 282 -15.05 12.72 0.95
N LEU A 283 -14.84 11.69 1.78
CA LEU A 283 -14.72 10.31 1.30
C LEU A 283 -16.06 9.72 0.82
N PHE A 284 -17.18 10.14 1.42
CA PHE A 284 -18.52 9.72 0.98
C PHE A 284 -19.03 10.49 -0.24
N LEU A 285 -18.44 11.64 -0.55
CA LEU A 285 -18.86 12.53 -1.64
C LEU A 285 -17.71 12.71 -2.65
N PRO A 286 -17.62 11.86 -3.70
CA PRO A 286 -16.50 11.86 -4.64
C PRO A 286 -16.21 13.23 -5.28
N PHE A 287 -17.25 14.05 -5.53
CA PHE A 287 -17.07 15.39 -6.08
C PHE A 287 -16.21 16.30 -5.17
N LEU A 288 -16.27 16.12 -3.85
CA LEU A 288 -15.44 16.87 -2.90
C LEU A 288 -13.97 16.47 -3.00
N LEU A 289 -13.65 15.23 -3.36
CA LEU A 289 -12.26 14.80 -3.55
C LEU A 289 -11.58 15.56 -4.69
N TYR A 290 -12.33 15.95 -5.73
CA TYR A 290 -11.79 16.82 -6.78
C TYR A 290 -11.44 18.21 -6.22
N LEU A 291 -12.25 18.78 -5.34
CA LEU A 291 -11.94 20.05 -4.67
C LEU A 291 -10.73 19.92 -3.76
N VAL A 292 -10.61 18.80 -3.02
CA VAL A 292 -9.44 18.50 -2.19
C VAL A 292 -8.18 18.39 -3.06
N ALA A 293 -8.26 17.72 -4.21
CA ALA A 293 -7.15 17.64 -5.15
C ALA A 293 -6.71 19.03 -5.65
N ILE A 294 -7.66 19.92 -5.94
CA ILE A 294 -7.37 21.31 -6.32
C ILE A 294 -6.61 22.02 -5.19
N PHE A 295 -7.03 21.88 -3.93
CA PHE A 295 -6.26 22.44 -2.80
C PHE A 295 -4.84 21.88 -2.74
N GLY A 296 -4.65 20.59 -3.02
CA GLY A 296 -3.33 19.98 -3.11
C GLY A 296 -2.46 20.58 -4.23
N ILE A 297 -3.04 20.84 -5.40
CA ILE A 297 -2.36 21.50 -6.52
C ILE A 297 -1.95 22.92 -6.15
N ILE A 298 -2.86 23.71 -5.58
CA ILE A 298 -2.58 25.11 -5.23
C ILE A 298 -1.53 25.17 -4.12
N ASP A 299 -1.61 24.31 -3.10
CA ASP A 299 -0.63 24.23 -2.04
C ASP A 299 0.77 23.93 -2.58
N LEU A 300 0.88 22.93 -3.46
CA LEU A 300 2.15 22.52 -4.04
C LEU A 300 2.73 23.56 -5.01
N GLY A 301 1.88 24.19 -5.82
CA GLY A 301 2.27 25.17 -6.83
C GLY A 301 2.67 26.52 -6.23
N PHE A 302 1.88 27.04 -5.27
CA PHE A 302 2.05 28.38 -4.72
C PHE A 302 2.70 28.43 -3.33
N ASP A 303 2.95 27.25 -2.72
CA ASP A 303 3.53 27.11 -1.39
C ASP A 303 2.66 27.81 -0.32
N LEU A 304 1.34 27.50 -0.34
CA LEU A 304 0.35 28.16 0.50
C LEU A 304 0.66 28.01 2.00
N ARG A 305 1.21 26.86 2.42
CA ARG A 305 1.63 26.62 3.82
C ARG A 305 2.55 27.69 4.38
N ARG A 306 3.43 28.27 3.56
CA ARG A 306 4.35 29.33 4.02
C ARG A 306 3.67 30.68 4.22
N ARG A 307 2.46 30.85 3.68
CA ARG A 307 1.71 32.12 3.68
C ARG A 307 0.59 32.15 4.74
N ILE A 308 0.44 31.09 5.54
CA ILE A 308 -0.56 30.92 6.62
C ILE A 308 0.16 30.70 7.96
#